data_AF-A0AAU9RX66-F1
#
_entry.id   AF-A0AAU9RX66-F1
#
_cell.length_a   1.000
_cell.length_b   1.000
_cell.length_c   1.000
_cell.angle_alpha   90.00
_cell.angle_beta   90.00
_cell.angle_gamma   90.00
#
_symmetry.space_group_name_H-M   'P 1'
#
loop_
_entity.id
_entity.type
_entity.pdbx_description
1 polymer ?
#
loop_
_entity_poly.entity_id
_entity_poly.type
_entity_poly.pdbx_seq_one_letter_code
_entity_poly.pdbx_strand_id
1 'polypeptide(L)'
;MCLIQPSDPPCPVCFSSLSVPPERNPNYRCNTSLLIDYCQNDGEHNYILIDVGKTFREQVLRWFTLHKIPRVDSECMHAHTGINNCMNSLTRRT
;
A
#
# COMPACT_ATOMS: atom_id res chain seq x y z
N MET A 1 -9.98 22.38 -2.03
CA MET A 1 -9.31 21.11 -2.40
C MET A 1 -8.28 21.42 -3.49
N CYS A 2 -6.97 21.36 -3.23
CA CYS A 2 -5.93 21.91 -4.14
C CYS A 2 -5.93 21.33 -5.57
N LEU A 3 -6.43 20.10 -5.76
CA LEU A 3 -6.48 19.43 -7.07
C LEU A 3 -7.77 19.71 -7.84
N ILE A 4 -8.91 19.76 -7.14
CA ILE A 4 -10.23 20.01 -7.76
C ILE A 4 -10.44 21.50 -8.01
N GLN A 5 -9.85 22.34 -7.15
CA GLN A 5 -9.89 23.79 -7.25
C GLN A 5 -8.48 24.34 -6.98
N PRO A 6 -7.60 24.35 -8.00
CA PRO A 6 -6.24 24.85 -7.86
C PRO A 6 -6.22 26.36 -7.62
N SER A 7 -5.29 26.80 -6.78
CA SER A 7 -4.94 28.21 -6.61
C SER A 7 -4.11 28.72 -7.79
N ASP A 8 -3.94 30.05 -7.88
CA ASP A 8 -3.00 30.67 -8.81
C ASP A 8 -1.93 31.47 -8.01
N PRO A 9 -0.67 31.01 -7.95
CA PRO A 9 -0.14 29.82 -8.62
C PRO A 9 -0.62 28.49 -8.00
N PRO A 10 -0.58 27.37 -8.74
CA PRO A 10 -1.00 26.07 -8.24
C PRO A 10 -0.09 25.59 -7.11
N CYS A 11 -0.65 24.81 -6.18
CA CYS A 11 0.12 24.17 -5.11
C CYS A 11 1.25 23.31 -5.72
N PRO A 12 2.54 23.62 -5.44
CA PRO A 12 3.67 22.91 -6.04
C PRO A 12 3.67 21.41 -5.74
N VAL A 13 3.23 21.03 -4.53
CA VAL A 13 3.16 19.63 -4.10
C VAL A 13 2.09 18.88 -4.90
N CYS A 14 0.85 19.40 -4.91
CA CYS A 14 -0.25 18.75 -5.62
C CYS A 14 0.05 18.67 -7.14
N PHE A 15 0.66 19.71 -7.71
CA PHE A 15 1.09 19.71 -9.10
C PHE A 15 2.17 18.66 -9.37
N SER A 16 3.23 18.59 -8.55
CA SER A 16 4.32 17.62 -8.73
C SER A 16 3.82 16.17 -8.66
N SER A 17 2.83 15.87 -7.81
CA SER A 17 2.25 14.53 -7.66
C SER A 17 1.50 14.03 -8.91
N LEU A 18 1.16 14.92 -9.85
CA LEU A 18 0.45 14.60 -11.09
C LEU A 18 1.24 14.94 -12.37
N SER A 19 2.46 15.49 -12.22
CA SER A 19 3.24 16.04 -13.35
C SER A 19 3.79 15.00 -14.32
N VAL A 20 3.99 13.75 -13.86
CA VAL A 20 4.48 12.63 -14.68
C VAL A 20 3.74 11.34 -14.33
N PRO A 21 3.75 10.31 -15.21
CA PRO A 21 3.05 9.05 -14.98
C PRO A 21 3.46 8.38 -13.67
N PRO A 22 2.54 7.64 -12.99
CA PRO A 22 2.80 7.03 -11.69
C PRO A 22 4.11 6.23 -11.63
N GLU A 23 4.43 5.47 -12.67
CA GLU A 23 5.62 4.61 -12.74
C GLU A 23 6.93 5.40 -12.65
N ARG A 24 6.90 6.70 -13.01
CA ARG A 24 8.04 7.62 -13.00
C ARG A 24 7.92 8.71 -11.95
N ASN A 25 6.82 8.73 -11.19
CA ASN A 25 6.53 9.78 -10.23
C ASN A 25 6.68 9.28 -8.78
N PRO A 26 7.75 9.65 -8.06
CA PRO A 26 7.89 9.29 -6.64
C PRO A 26 6.86 10.01 -5.74
N ASN A 27 6.26 11.10 -6.22
CA ASN A 27 5.25 11.87 -5.50
C ASN A 27 3.81 11.43 -5.81
N TYR A 28 3.61 10.47 -6.71
CA TYR A 28 2.29 9.90 -6.93
C TYR A 28 1.90 9.01 -5.74
N ARG A 29 0.89 9.44 -4.98
CA ARG A 29 0.45 8.77 -3.74
C ARG A 29 -0.92 8.13 -3.93
N CYS A 30 -1.03 6.88 -3.50
CA CYS A 30 -2.30 6.18 -3.30
C CYS A 30 -2.76 6.32 -1.84
N ASN A 31 -3.91 5.72 -1.46
CA ASN A 31 -4.26 5.57 -0.05
C ASN A 31 -3.13 4.86 0.72
N THR A 32 -2.90 5.26 1.98
CA THR A 32 -1.93 4.60 2.86
C THR A 32 -2.21 3.10 2.96
N SER A 33 -1.19 2.29 2.75
CA SER A 33 -1.19 0.83 2.85
C SER A 33 0.24 0.36 3.09
N LEU A 34 0.42 -0.82 3.67
CA LEU A 34 1.72 -1.43 3.93
C LEU A 34 1.67 -2.93 3.62
N LEU A 35 2.60 -3.41 2.80
CA LEU A 35 2.81 -4.85 2.60
C LEU A 35 4.07 -5.28 3.33
N ILE A 36 3.97 -6.36 4.09
CA ILE A 36 5.08 -7.02 4.78
C ILE A 36 5.31 -8.35 4.07
N ASP A 37 6.52 -8.54 3.55
CA ASP A 37 7.02 -9.83 3.08
C ASP A 37 7.83 -10.48 4.22
N TYR A 38 7.29 -11.57 4.77
CA TYR A 38 7.88 -12.32 5.87
C TYR A 38 8.31 -13.71 5.41
N CYS A 39 9.62 -13.95 5.40
CA CYS A 39 10.21 -15.22 5.02
C CYS A 39 10.56 -16.05 6.28
N GLN A 40 10.08 -17.29 6.35
CA GLN A 40 10.44 -18.22 7.42
C GLN A 40 11.75 -18.96 7.13
N ASN A 41 12.26 -19.73 8.10
CA ASN A 41 13.54 -20.45 8.00
C ASN A 41 13.59 -21.49 6.86
N ASP A 42 12.44 -21.91 6.35
CA ASP A 42 12.28 -22.83 5.22
C ASP A 42 12.34 -22.13 3.85
N GLY A 43 12.42 -20.79 3.82
CA GLY A 43 12.41 -19.98 2.61
C GLY A 43 11.00 -19.66 2.09
N GLU A 44 9.94 -20.10 2.78
CA GLU A 44 8.56 -19.78 2.40
C GLU A 44 8.21 -18.34 2.77
N HIS A 45 7.71 -17.61 1.77
CA HIS A 45 7.28 -16.22 1.90
C HIS A 45 5.80 -16.12 2.24
N ASN A 46 5.49 -15.32 3.26
CA ASN A 46 4.14 -14.94 3.66
C ASN A 46 3.96 -13.43 3.51
N TYR A 47 2.88 -13.03 2.84
CA TYR A 47 2.60 -11.64 2.51
C TYR A 47 1.43 -11.11 3.33
N ILE A 48 1.70 -10.14 4.20
CA ILE A 48 0.71 -9.50 5.06
C ILE A 48 0.43 -8.10 4.52
N LEU A 49 -0.81 -7.81 4.17
CA LEU A 49 -1.24 -6.50 3.73
C LEU A 49 -1.99 -5.77 4.85
N ILE A 50 -1.55 -4.56 5.16
CA ILE A 50 -2.18 -3.68 6.15
C ILE A 50 -2.83 -2.51 5.41
N ASP A 51 -4.09 -2.26 5.75
CA ASP A 51 -4.96 -1.23 5.19
C ASP A 51 -5.22 -1.39 3.68
N VAL A 52 -6.41 -1.91 3.35
CA VAL A 52 -6.90 -2.04 1.98
C VAL A 52 -7.82 -0.87 1.66
N GLY A 53 -7.29 0.11 0.93
CA GLY A 53 -8.01 1.32 0.56
C GLY A 53 -8.66 1.26 -0.84
N LYS A 54 -9.30 2.37 -1.22
CA LYS A 54 -9.95 2.54 -2.55
C LYS A 54 -8.98 2.37 -3.72
N THR A 55 -7.69 2.64 -3.50
CA THR A 55 -6.62 2.52 -4.50
C THR A 55 -5.94 1.16 -4.51
N PHE A 56 -6.46 0.15 -3.81
CA PHE A 56 -5.82 -1.17 -3.69
C PHE A 56 -5.50 -1.81 -5.04
N ARG A 57 -6.48 -1.84 -5.97
CA ARG A 57 -6.29 -2.41 -7.31
C ARG A 57 -5.09 -1.82 -8.04
N GLU A 58 -4.92 -0.50 -7.96
CA GLU A 58 -3.80 0.19 -8.59
C GLU A 58 -2.47 -0.16 -7.92
N GLN A 59 -2.44 -0.23 -6.58
CA GLN A 59 -1.25 -0.64 -5.84
C GLN A 59 -0.81 -2.07 -6.18
N VAL A 60 -1.75 -3.01 -6.35
CA VAL A 60 -1.45 -4.37 -6.81
C VAL A 60 -0.81 -4.35 -8.19
N LEU A 61 -1.44 -3.66 -9.15
CA LEU A 61 -0.92 -3.60 -10.52
C LEU A 61 0.47 -2.97 -10.59
N ARG A 62 0.76 -1.98 -9.75
CA ARG A 62 2.03 -1.26 -9.74
C ARG A 62 3.13 -1.96 -8.95
N TRP A 63 2.84 -2.40 -7.73
CA TRP A 63 3.86 -2.91 -6.80
C TRP A 63 3.97 -4.42 -6.80
N PHE A 64 2.86 -5.16 -6.90
CA PHE A 64 2.90 -6.62 -6.81
C PHE A 64 3.55 -7.23 -8.05
N THR A 65 3.24 -6.69 -9.22
CA THR A 65 3.86 -7.09 -10.48
C THR A 65 5.37 -6.80 -10.48
N LEU A 66 5.77 -5.60 -10.01
CA LEU A 66 7.16 -5.17 -9.93
C LEU A 66 8.00 -6.02 -8.98
N HIS A 67 7.44 -6.35 -7.80
CA HIS A 67 8.12 -7.13 -6.78
C HIS A 67 7.81 -8.63 -6.83
N LYS A 68 7.09 -9.09 -7.87
CA LYS A 68 6.70 -10.49 -8.10
C LYS A 68 5.96 -11.12 -6.91
N ILE A 69 5.13 -10.34 -6.23
CA ILE A 69 4.29 -10.81 -5.12
C ILE A 69 3.10 -11.58 -5.71
N PRO A 70 2.97 -12.89 -5.44
CA PRO A 70 1.99 -13.72 -6.13
C PRO A 70 0.60 -13.67 -5.51
N ARG A 71 0.49 -13.29 -4.23
CA ARG A 71 -0.75 -13.32 -3.45
C ARG A 71 -0.63 -12.49 -2.16
N VAL A 72 -1.74 -12.35 -1.45
CA VAL A 72 -1.78 -11.88 -0.06
C VAL A 72 -2.23 -13.05 0.80
N ASP A 73 -1.48 -13.36 1.85
CA ASP A 73 -1.79 -14.46 2.77
C ASP A 73 -2.64 -13.99 3.96
N SER A 74 -2.56 -12.70 4.30
CA SER A 74 -3.33 -12.10 5.40
C SER A 74 -3.59 -10.62 5.16
N GLU A 75 -4.80 -10.18 5.49
CA GLU A 75 -5.23 -8.78 5.39
C GLU A 75 -5.58 -8.24 6.77
N CYS A 76 -4.91 -7.15 7.19
CA CYS A 76 -5.21 -6.43 8.41
C CYS A 76 -5.86 -5.08 8.06
N MET A 77 -7.10 -4.86 8.49
CA MET A 77 -7.80 -3.60 8.28
C MET A 77 -7.76 -2.73 9.55
N HIS A 78 -7.64 -1.42 9.37
CA HIS A 78 -7.64 -0.36 10.38
C HIS A 78 -8.75 -0.38 11.45
N ALA A 79 -9.71 -1.30 11.42
CA ALA A 79 -10.66 -1.41 12.52
C ALA A 79 -9.88 -1.58 13.83
N HIS A 80 -10.21 -0.80 14.87
CA HIS A 80 -9.48 -0.74 16.15
C HIS A 80 -9.21 -2.11 16.80
N THR A 81 -10.03 -3.13 16.49
CA THR A 81 -9.90 -4.53 16.91
C THR A 81 -9.19 -5.43 15.88
N GLY A 82 -9.16 -5.05 14.61
CA GLY A 82 -8.66 -5.85 13.49
C GLY A 82 -7.15 -5.99 13.47
N ILE A 83 -6.39 -4.90 13.66
CA ILE A 83 -4.92 -4.94 13.60
C ILE A 83 -4.33 -5.81 14.72
N ASN A 84 -4.78 -5.62 15.96
CA ASN A 84 -4.26 -6.39 17.10
C ASN A 84 -4.56 -7.89 16.96
N ASN A 85 -5.76 -8.24 16.50
CA ASN A 85 -6.12 -9.65 16.27
C ASN A 85 -5.35 -10.25 15.10
N CYS A 86 -5.16 -9.49 14.02
CA CYS A 86 -4.37 -9.88 12.86
C CYS A 86 -2.91 -10.14 13.26
N MET A 87 -2.28 -9.17 13.94
CA MET A 87 -0.92 -9.29 14.46
C MET A 87 -0.77 -10.47 15.41
N ASN A 88 -1.69 -10.66 16.35
CA ASN A 88 -1.66 -11.82 17.27
C ASN A 88 -1.84 -13.16 16.55
N SER A 89 -2.64 -13.22 15.48
CA SER A 89 -2.80 -14.42 14.65
C SER A 89 -1.50 -14.75 13.91
N LEU A 90 -0.77 -13.73 13.46
CA LEU A 90 0.52 -13.88 12.79
C LEU A 90 1.61 -14.35 13.76
N THR A 91 1.69 -13.79 14.97
CA THR A 91 2.66 -14.23 16.01
C THR A 91 2.40 -15.65 16.52
N ARG A 92 1.18 -16.18 16.39
CA ARG A 92 0.85 -17.57 16.80
C ARG A 92 1.13 -18.61 15.70
N ARG A 93 1.47 -18.16 14.49
CA ARG A 93 1.83 -19.04 13.35
C ARG A 93 3.34 -19.15 13.13
N THR A 94 4.15 -18.43 13.93
CA THR A 94 5.61 -18.51 14.02
C THR A 94 6.01 -19.36 15.22
#